data_AF-A0ABC7ZI61-F1
#
_entry.id   AF-A0ABC7ZI61-F1
#
_cell.length_a   1.000
_cell.length_b   1.000
_cell.length_c   1.000
_cell.angle_alpha   90.00
_cell.angle_beta   90.00
_cell.angle_gamma   90.00
#
_symmetry.space_group_name_H-M   'P 1'
#
loop_
_entity.id
_entity.type
_entity.pdbx_description
1 polymer ?
#
loop_
_entity_poly.entity_id
_entity_poly.type
_entity_poly.pdbx_seq_one_letter_code
_entity_poly.pdbx_strand_id
1 'polypeptide(L)'
;MKLKGFLAVGVSVFGFSGLLMACSVVSQFDQVDDGKIKLASSLTSKRAAEALETVVKKYNDTKDPGDYPIEIVQIAGGYDGGKKDVQTKVSTKDKNNFYNLILNYPEIVSTLSRSKMALNFDGVNVDKLHPNFLSFNSRIGGIRDDGIYAIPISMSTDLMVINGPVLHYILNSARKEGTPTSTTVQATVSSRSAEKKGTLEIANDSETTKLWQNIQTTAQNNSNETTKEQKQVKRSSSSSSTTSTTGETKDTTKSDNKIKEFWGEYQEVDGGLKNFTFKASIFENWNETLDFATRIANSFPEKVKNITNKTGLDLQGVLGVDSSSNALYAAVFAAGQANYDNFFFNIDKRTGYADYSNFLNKDSSYQNLESVYNDFYKLIQANGLFVNRGGSYSSNFEKFHQLAFSVSSSGGYSYYFAKDNAKRLKFSNYAIEYPSFTQTIQAPNSSETESNLLGTFKLSEKDINLYKGSIPSGKQQGVDAILISNPNLINILEQAKQKTLHKEVNQPLTR
;
A
#
# COMPACT_ATOMS: atom_id res chain seq x y z
N MET A 1 -20.23 42.64 -14.73
CA MET A 1 -20.75 41.65 -13.74
C MET A 1 -20.42 40.26 -14.29
N LYS A 2 -19.43 39.59 -13.69
CA LYS A 2 -18.88 38.30 -14.14
C LYS A 2 -19.52 37.19 -13.31
N LEU A 3 -20.19 36.22 -13.94
CA LEU A 3 -20.49 34.95 -13.31
C LEU A 3 -19.62 33.88 -13.97
N LYS A 4 -18.54 33.51 -13.29
CA LYS A 4 -17.75 32.31 -13.55
C LYS A 4 -18.42 31.17 -12.76
N GLY A 5 -19.11 30.28 -13.46
CA GLY A 5 -19.63 29.04 -12.89
C GLY A 5 -19.23 27.89 -13.80
N PHE A 6 -18.17 27.17 -13.42
CA PHE A 6 -17.82 25.89 -14.01
C PHE A 6 -18.78 24.86 -13.41
N LEU A 7 -19.76 24.40 -14.20
CA LEU A 7 -20.58 23.25 -13.88
C LEU A 7 -19.81 22.01 -14.38
N ALA A 8 -19.06 21.36 -13.49
CA ALA A 8 -18.53 20.04 -13.75
C ALA A 8 -19.68 19.04 -13.59
N VAL A 9 -20.43 18.81 -14.67
CA VAL A 9 -21.29 17.63 -14.78
C VAL A 9 -20.34 16.45 -14.96
N GLY A 10 -20.06 15.76 -13.86
CA GLY A 10 -19.41 14.47 -13.87
C GLY A 10 -20.32 13.48 -14.58
N VAL A 11 -20.19 13.40 -15.91
CA VAL A 11 -20.62 12.21 -16.64
C VAL A 11 -19.64 11.13 -16.22
N SER A 12 -20.03 10.31 -15.24
CA SER A 12 -19.54 8.96 -15.13
C SER A 12 -19.93 8.28 -16.44
N VAL A 13 -19.04 8.38 -17.43
CA VAL A 13 -19.14 7.65 -18.69
C VAL A 13 -18.97 6.18 -18.30
N PHE A 14 -20.06 5.53 -17.94
CA PHE A 14 -20.29 4.17 -18.41
C PHE A 14 -20.12 4.26 -19.92
N GLY A 15 -18.92 3.88 -20.37
CA GLY A 15 -18.59 3.79 -21.78
C GLY A 15 -19.41 2.69 -22.41
N PHE A 16 -20.68 2.96 -22.67
CA PHE A 16 -21.36 2.41 -23.83
C PHE A 16 -20.77 3.12 -25.05
N SER A 17 -19.53 2.76 -25.40
CA SER A 17 -19.13 2.82 -26.79
C SER A 17 -20.09 1.86 -27.51
N GLY A 18 -21.04 2.45 -28.24
CA GLY A 18 -21.77 1.76 -29.29
C GLY A 18 -20.77 1.26 -30.32
N LEU A 19 -20.12 0.14 -30.01
CA LEU A 19 -19.58 -0.75 -31.02
C LEU A 19 -20.81 -1.30 -31.72
N LEU A 20 -21.03 -0.83 -32.94
CA LEU A 20 -21.68 -1.64 -33.96
C LEU A 20 -20.89 -2.96 -34.04
N MET A 21 -21.26 -3.92 -33.19
CA MET A 21 -20.77 -5.29 -33.25
C MET A 21 -21.39 -5.90 -34.51
N ALA A 22 -20.70 -5.72 -35.64
CA ALA A 22 -20.64 -6.82 -36.58
C ALA A 22 -20.19 -8.05 -35.78
N CYS A 23 -20.95 -9.13 -35.86
CA CYS A 23 -20.59 -10.43 -35.31
C CYS A 23 -19.34 -10.97 -36.02
N SER A 24 -18.18 -10.37 -35.78
CA SER A 24 -16.90 -11.00 -36.07
C SER A 24 -16.49 -11.72 -34.79
N VAL A 25 -16.83 -13.01 -34.72
CA VAL A 25 -16.12 -13.94 -33.86
C VAL A 25 -14.63 -13.75 -34.19
N VAL A 26 -13.85 -13.18 -33.27
CA VAL A 26 -12.40 -13.06 -33.47
C VAL A 26 -11.87 -14.49 -33.51
N SER A 27 -11.56 -14.97 -34.71
CA SER A 27 -11.07 -16.32 -34.91
C SER A 27 -9.63 -16.44 -34.43
N GLN A 28 -9.26 -17.65 -34.00
CA GLN A 28 -7.87 -18.05 -33.79
C GLN A 28 -7.01 -17.66 -35.01
N PHE A 29 -5.73 -17.36 -34.75
CA PHE A 29 -4.73 -17.14 -35.79
C PHE A 29 -3.38 -17.67 -35.34
N ASP A 30 -2.60 -18.14 -36.30
CA ASP A 30 -1.23 -18.58 -36.06
C ASP A 30 -0.27 -17.39 -36.12
N GLN A 31 0.72 -17.43 -35.24
CA GLN A 31 1.85 -16.49 -35.20
C GLN A 31 2.92 -16.94 -36.21
N VAL A 32 3.76 -16.02 -36.67
CA VAL A 32 4.92 -16.38 -37.49
C VAL A 32 5.94 -17.13 -36.63
N ASP A 33 6.42 -18.27 -37.11
CA ASP A 33 7.56 -18.96 -36.51
C ASP A 33 8.86 -18.27 -36.96
N ASP A 34 9.44 -17.47 -36.07
CA ASP A 34 10.71 -16.79 -36.25
C ASP A 34 11.86 -17.45 -35.46
N GLY A 35 11.66 -18.68 -35.00
CA GLY A 35 12.66 -19.45 -34.26
C GLY A 35 12.94 -18.94 -32.84
N LYS A 36 12.03 -18.15 -32.26
CA LYS A 36 12.15 -17.57 -30.91
C LYS A 36 10.87 -17.70 -30.11
N ILE A 37 11.01 -17.73 -28.79
CA ILE A 37 9.90 -17.55 -27.84
C ILE A 37 9.93 -16.11 -27.34
N LYS A 38 8.94 -15.30 -27.73
CA LYS A 38 8.78 -13.94 -27.23
C LYS A 38 8.03 -13.96 -25.90
N LEU A 39 8.71 -13.49 -24.83
CA LEU A 39 8.14 -13.29 -23.50
C LEU A 39 7.85 -11.80 -23.30
N ALA A 40 6.58 -11.42 -23.40
CA ALA A 40 6.15 -10.07 -23.09
C ALA A 40 6.24 -9.79 -21.59
N SER A 41 6.84 -8.66 -21.24
CA SER A 41 6.95 -8.16 -19.87
C SER A 41 6.47 -6.72 -19.80
N SER A 42 5.57 -6.44 -18.85
CA SER A 42 5.14 -5.08 -18.53
C SER A 42 5.65 -4.61 -17.16
N LEU A 43 6.66 -5.28 -16.62
CA LEU A 43 7.27 -4.93 -15.33
C LEU A 43 7.83 -3.51 -15.38
N THR A 44 7.45 -2.69 -14.40
CA THR A 44 7.92 -1.30 -14.27
C THR A 44 9.10 -1.15 -13.31
N SER A 45 9.34 -2.15 -12.46
CA SER A 45 10.46 -2.17 -11.53
C SER A 45 11.74 -2.60 -12.24
N LYS A 46 12.75 -1.72 -12.24
CA LYS A 46 14.08 -2.02 -12.79
C LYS A 46 14.68 -3.31 -12.23
N ARG A 47 14.60 -3.50 -10.90
CA ARG A 47 15.12 -4.72 -10.24
C ARG A 47 14.37 -5.98 -10.68
N ALA A 48 13.06 -5.88 -10.90
CA ALA A 48 12.27 -7.02 -11.37
C ALA A 48 12.61 -7.36 -12.83
N ALA A 49 12.81 -6.34 -13.68
CA ALA A 49 13.26 -6.53 -15.05
C ALA A 49 14.65 -7.18 -15.11
N GLU A 50 15.63 -6.69 -14.34
CA GLU A 50 16.97 -7.28 -14.25
C GLU A 50 16.94 -8.74 -13.75
N ALA A 51 16.05 -9.05 -12.79
CA ALA A 51 15.87 -10.42 -12.32
C ALA A 51 15.30 -11.34 -13.41
N LEU A 52 14.32 -10.85 -14.18
CA LEU A 52 13.76 -11.59 -15.31
C LEU A 52 14.81 -11.84 -16.40
N GLU A 53 15.59 -10.82 -16.75
CA GLU A 53 16.70 -10.95 -17.70
C GLU A 53 17.71 -12.00 -17.24
N THR A 54 18.03 -12.05 -15.95
CA THR A 54 18.93 -13.06 -15.38
C THR A 54 18.38 -14.48 -15.55
N VAL A 55 17.07 -14.67 -15.31
CA VAL A 55 16.40 -15.98 -15.48
C VAL A 55 16.38 -16.39 -16.95
N VAL A 56 16.00 -15.49 -17.85
CA VAL A 56 15.96 -15.74 -19.31
C VAL A 56 17.36 -16.04 -19.84
N LYS A 57 18.37 -15.29 -19.40
CA LYS A 57 19.77 -15.55 -19.75
C LYS A 57 20.18 -16.95 -19.30
N LYS A 58 19.90 -17.31 -18.05
CA LYS A 58 20.22 -18.66 -17.53
C LYS A 58 19.56 -19.76 -18.36
N TYR A 59 18.28 -19.60 -18.72
CA TYR A 59 17.60 -20.54 -19.61
C TYR A 59 18.29 -20.62 -20.98
N ASN A 60 18.55 -19.49 -21.64
CA ASN A 60 19.17 -19.46 -22.96
C ASN A 60 20.58 -20.08 -22.97
N ASP A 61 21.32 -19.95 -21.87
CA ASP A 61 22.66 -20.54 -21.68
C ASP A 61 22.61 -22.06 -21.43
N THR A 62 21.47 -22.61 -20.96
CA THR A 62 21.36 -24.03 -20.56
C THR A 62 20.30 -24.82 -21.31
N LYS A 63 19.55 -24.20 -22.23
CA LYS A 63 18.51 -24.87 -23.02
C LYS A 63 19.08 -25.96 -23.91
N ASP A 64 18.25 -26.92 -24.30
CA ASP A 64 18.69 -27.97 -25.21
C ASP A 64 18.93 -27.41 -26.64
N PRO A 65 19.77 -28.06 -27.47
CA PRO A 65 20.11 -27.58 -28.81
C PRO A 65 18.91 -27.40 -29.75
N GLY A 66 17.79 -28.08 -29.50
CA GLY A 66 16.54 -27.96 -30.28
C GLY A 66 15.54 -26.94 -29.76
N ASP A 67 15.74 -26.41 -28.55
CA ASP A 67 14.79 -25.49 -27.94
C ASP A 67 14.96 -24.07 -28.47
N TYR A 68 13.86 -23.34 -28.65
CA TYR A 68 13.92 -21.93 -29.02
C TYR A 68 14.47 -21.08 -27.88
N PRO A 69 15.35 -20.09 -28.18
CA PRO A 69 15.74 -19.09 -27.21
C PRO A 69 14.55 -18.19 -26.85
N ILE A 70 14.56 -17.69 -25.62
CA ILE A 70 13.59 -16.70 -25.15
C ILE A 70 14.12 -15.28 -25.36
N GLU A 71 13.29 -14.42 -25.94
CA GLU A 71 13.51 -12.99 -26.09
C GLU A 71 12.47 -12.22 -25.26
N ILE A 72 12.92 -11.26 -24.43
CA ILE A 72 12.00 -10.41 -23.66
C ILE A 72 11.51 -9.26 -24.53
N VAL A 73 10.19 -9.10 -24.61
CA VAL A 73 9.55 -7.95 -25.27
C VAL A 73 9.00 -7.02 -24.19
N GLN A 74 9.56 -5.83 -24.06
CA GLN A 74 9.10 -4.86 -23.07
C GLN A 74 7.84 -4.13 -23.56
N ILE A 75 6.82 -4.10 -22.71
CA ILE A 75 5.58 -3.34 -22.94
C ILE A 75 5.53 -2.19 -21.92
N ALA A 76 5.23 -0.98 -22.41
CA ALA A 76 5.09 0.20 -21.58
C ALA A 76 3.73 0.22 -20.85
N GLY A 77 3.65 0.97 -19.74
CA GLY A 77 2.38 1.24 -19.06
C GLY A 77 1.94 0.21 -18.02
N GLY A 78 2.84 -0.66 -17.55
CA GLY A 78 2.52 -1.63 -16.49
C GLY A 78 1.54 -2.71 -16.96
N TYR A 79 0.97 -3.45 -16.01
CA TYR A 79 0.02 -4.52 -16.28
C TYR A 79 -1.17 -4.07 -17.15
N ASP A 80 -1.69 -2.84 -16.93
CA ASP A 80 -2.74 -2.24 -17.76
C ASP A 80 -2.29 -1.98 -19.21
N GLY A 81 -1.06 -1.50 -19.40
CA GLY A 81 -0.45 -1.35 -20.72
C GLY A 81 -0.32 -2.70 -21.43
N GLY A 82 0.16 -3.72 -20.72
CA GLY A 82 0.20 -5.11 -21.20
C GLY A 82 -1.18 -5.62 -21.61
N LYS A 83 -2.22 -5.35 -20.81
CA LYS A 83 -3.60 -5.75 -21.13
C LYS A 83 -4.12 -5.11 -22.41
N LYS A 84 -3.93 -3.79 -22.55
CA LYS A 84 -4.35 -3.05 -23.76
C LYS A 84 -3.60 -3.54 -24.99
N ASP A 85 -2.31 -3.85 -24.85
CA ASP A 85 -1.49 -4.39 -25.92
C ASP A 85 -1.99 -5.76 -26.40
N VAL A 86 -2.24 -6.72 -25.48
CA VAL A 86 -2.86 -8.03 -25.83
C VAL A 86 -4.17 -7.80 -26.58
N GLN A 87 -5.07 -6.99 -26.02
CA GLN A 87 -6.40 -6.75 -26.61
C GLN A 87 -6.29 -6.21 -28.04
N THR A 88 -5.40 -5.23 -28.24
CA THR A 88 -5.15 -4.65 -29.55
C THR A 88 -4.62 -5.70 -30.53
N LYS A 89 -3.54 -6.41 -30.17
CA LYS A 89 -2.90 -7.39 -31.05
C LYS A 89 -3.80 -8.58 -31.40
N VAL A 90 -4.63 -9.03 -30.45
CA VAL A 90 -5.63 -10.08 -30.71
C VAL A 90 -6.69 -9.55 -31.67
N SER A 91 -7.19 -8.33 -31.47
CA SER A 91 -8.24 -7.74 -32.31
C SER A 91 -7.78 -7.50 -33.76
N THR A 92 -6.52 -7.12 -33.96
CA THR A 92 -5.93 -6.85 -35.28
C THR A 92 -5.31 -8.08 -35.93
N LYS A 93 -5.30 -9.23 -35.23
CA LYS A 93 -4.62 -10.46 -35.66
C LYS A 93 -3.15 -10.19 -36.05
N ASP A 94 -2.43 -9.47 -35.21
CA ASP A 94 -1.04 -9.06 -35.44
C ASP A 94 -0.08 -10.26 -35.38
N LYS A 95 -0.02 -11.04 -36.46
CA LYS A 95 0.78 -12.29 -36.53
C LYS A 95 2.28 -12.09 -36.36
N ASN A 96 2.79 -10.90 -36.72
CA ASN A 96 4.23 -10.63 -36.81
C ASN A 96 4.81 -10.15 -35.47
N ASN A 97 4.03 -9.43 -34.69
CA ASN A 97 4.49 -8.85 -33.43
C ASN A 97 3.74 -9.38 -32.21
N PHE A 98 2.99 -10.48 -32.35
CA PHE A 98 2.45 -11.21 -31.20
C PHE A 98 3.58 -11.91 -30.42
N TYR A 99 3.32 -12.21 -29.15
CA TYR A 99 4.25 -12.92 -28.27
C TYR A 99 3.66 -14.27 -27.82
N ASN A 100 4.54 -15.20 -27.49
CA ASN A 100 4.16 -16.55 -27.08
C ASN A 100 3.75 -16.61 -25.61
N LEU A 101 4.40 -15.79 -24.76
CA LEU A 101 4.17 -15.73 -23.32
C LEU A 101 4.03 -14.28 -22.87
N ILE A 102 3.30 -14.04 -21.79
CA ILE A 102 3.21 -12.71 -21.15
C ILE A 102 3.19 -12.82 -19.63
N LEU A 103 3.95 -11.95 -18.96
CA LEU A 103 3.85 -11.74 -17.51
C LEU A 103 2.78 -10.69 -17.22
N ASN A 104 1.60 -11.12 -16.80
CA ASN A 104 0.50 -10.24 -16.44
C ASN A 104 -0.50 -10.95 -15.51
N TYR A 105 -1.54 -10.24 -15.09
CA TYR A 105 -2.61 -10.82 -14.30
C TYR A 105 -3.44 -11.85 -15.11
N PRO A 106 -4.09 -12.81 -14.41
CA PRO A 106 -4.84 -13.89 -15.05
C PRO A 106 -5.98 -13.45 -15.98
N GLU A 107 -6.52 -12.22 -15.88
CA GLU A 107 -7.59 -11.78 -16.80
C GLU A 107 -7.17 -11.72 -18.27
N ILE A 108 -5.87 -11.72 -18.56
CA ILE A 108 -5.37 -11.84 -19.94
C ILE A 108 -5.82 -13.15 -20.58
N VAL A 109 -5.83 -14.25 -19.81
CA VAL A 109 -6.31 -15.54 -20.28
C VAL A 109 -7.77 -15.44 -20.74
N SER A 110 -8.60 -14.68 -20.02
CA SER A 110 -9.98 -14.42 -20.45
C SER A 110 -10.05 -13.73 -21.80
N THR A 111 -9.15 -12.78 -22.06
CA THR A 111 -9.06 -12.10 -23.37
C THR A 111 -8.64 -13.05 -24.48
N LEU A 112 -7.64 -13.90 -24.23
CA LEU A 112 -7.15 -14.88 -25.20
C LEU A 112 -8.19 -15.99 -25.48
N SER A 113 -8.95 -16.42 -24.46
CA SER A 113 -9.96 -17.48 -24.57
C SER A 113 -11.07 -17.12 -25.56
N ARG A 114 -11.49 -15.84 -25.59
CA ARG A 114 -12.51 -15.34 -26.53
C ARG A 114 -12.10 -15.49 -28.00
N SER A 115 -10.80 -15.55 -28.26
CA SER A 115 -10.23 -15.75 -29.60
C SER A 115 -9.64 -17.16 -29.79
N LYS A 116 -9.91 -18.09 -28.87
CA LYS A 116 -9.33 -19.46 -28.85
C LYS A 116 -7.79 -19.46 -28.91
N MET A 117 -7.17 -18.49 -28.23
CA MET A 117 -5.71 -18.33 -28.15
C MET A 117 -5.15 -18.61 -26.75
N ALA A 118 -5.98 -18.99 -25.79
CA ALA A 118 -5.50 -19.37 -24.46
C ALA A 118 -4.77 -20.72 -24.55
N LEU A 119 -3.55 -20.78 -24.04
CA LEU A 119 -2.74 -22.00 -24.00
C LEU A 119 -3.00 -22.76 -22.69
N ASN A 120 -3.20 -24.07 -22.78
CA ASN A 120 -3.27 -24.96 -21.62
C ASN A 120 -1.85 -25.47 -21.28
N PHE A 121 -1.48 -25.38 -20.00
CA PHE A 121 -0.20 -25.74 -19.40
C PHE A 121 -0.25 -27.01 -18.53
N ASP A 122 -1.26 -27.88 -18.66
CA ASP A 122 -1.37 -29.13 -17.90
C ASP A 122 -0.15 -30.06 -18.07
N GLY A 123 0.62 -29.90 -19.15
CA GLY A 123 1.89 -30.59 -19.37
C GLY A 123 3.09 -30.03 -18.59
N VAL A 124 2.93 -28.91 -17.87
CA VAL A 124 4.01 -28.29 -17.08
C VAL A 124 4.05 -28.89 -15.67
N ASN A 125 5.23 -29.28 -15.19
CA ASN A 125 5.39 -29.72 -13.80
C ASN A 125 5.17 -28.56 -12.82
N VAL A 126 4.14 -28.68 -12.00
CA VAL A 126 3.75 -27.70 -10.97
C VAL A 126 3.83 -28.27 -9.54
N ASP A 127 4.51 -29.41 -9.33
CA ASP A 127 4.54 -30.13 -8.04
C ASP A 127 5.16 -29.31 -6.89
N LYS A 128 5.93 -28.27 -7.24
CA LYS A 128 6.53 -27.34 -6.29
C LYS A 128 5.59 -26.21 -5.87
N LEU A 129 4.43 -26.07 -6.50
CA LEU A 129 3.44 -25.04 -6.21
C LEU A 129 2.35 -25.61 -5.30
N HIS A 130 2.01 -24.87 -4.24
CA HIS A 130 0.88 -25.24 -3.39
C HIS A 130 -0.44 -25.16 -4.20
N PRO A 131 -1.36 -26.15 -4.12
CA PRO A 131 -2.57 -26.19 -4.94
C PRO A 131 -3.44 -24.92 -4.88
N ASN A 132 -3.52 -24.28 -3.71
CA ASN A 132 -4.26 -23.01 -3.55
C ASN A 132 -3.79 -21.91 -4.51
N PHE A 133 -2.51 -21.90 -4.90
CA PHE A 133 -1.96 -20.91 -5.83
C PHE A 133 -2.37 -21.16 -7.29
N LEU A 134 -2.88 -22.35 -7.61
CA LEU A 134 -3.39 -22.69 -8.93
C LEU A 134 -4.92 -22.61 -8.99
N SER A 135 -5.60 -22.56 -7.84
CA SER A 135 -7.07 -22.59 -7.74
C SER A 135 -7.78 -21.51 -8.56
N PHE A 136 -7.12 -20.37 -8.81
CA PHE A 136 -7.70 -19.28 -9.60
C PHE A 136 -7.97 -19.68 -11.06
N ASN A 137 -7.24 -20.66 -11.62
CA ASN A 137 -7.42 -21.11 -13.00
C ASN A 137 -8.86 -21.61 -13.26
N SER A 138 -9.47 -22.25 -12.25
CA SER A 138 -10.85 -22.73 -12.34
C SER A 138 -11.90 -21.61 -12.47
N ARG A 139 -11.52 -20.35 -12.25
CA ARG A 139 -12.42 -19.19 -12.19
C ARG A 139 -12.14 -18.13 -13.25
N ILE A 140 -11.29 -18.43 -14.24
CA ILE A 140 -11.00 -17.50 -15.32
C ILE A 140 -12.20 -17.47 -16.28
N GLY A 141 -12.84 -16.31 -16.41
CA GLY A 141 -13.96 -16.14 -17.34
C GLY A 141 -13.55 -16.43 -18.79
N GLY A 142 -14.40 -17.11 -19.55
CA GLY A 142 -14.18 -17.55 -20.93
C GLY A 142 -13.49 -18.91 -21.06
N ILE A 143 -12.97 -19.47 -19.97
CA ILE A 143 -12.44 -20.84 -19.92
C ILE A 143 -13.56 -21.79 -19.49
N ARG A 144 -13.79 -22.85 -20.28
CA ARG A 144 -14.84 -23.85 -20.06
C ARG A 144 -14.27 -25.15 -19.50
N ASP A 145 -13.15 -25.58 -20.06
CA ASP A 145 -12.46 -26.80 -19.67
C ASP A 145 -11.57 -26.52 -18.45
N ASP A 146 -11.55 -27.42 -17.49
CA ASP A 146 -10.63 -27.31 -16.36
C ASP A 146 -9.20 -27.59 -16.84
N GLY A 147 -8.25 -26.85 -16.27
CA GLY A 147 -6.84 -26.95 -16.63
C GLY A 147 -6.04 -25.77 -16.10
N ILE A 148 -4.73 -25.80 -16.30
CA ILE A 148 -3.81 -24.73 -15.93
C ILE A 148 -3.64 -23.81 -17.14
N TYR A 149 -4.14 -22.58 -17.07
CA TYR A 149 -4.02 -21.59 -18.14
C TYR A 149 -3.09 -20.42 -17.78
N ALA A 150 -2.73 -20.30 -16.51
CA ALA A 150 -1.69 -19.40 -16.03
C ALA A 150 -0.98 -20.01 -14.81
N ILE A 151 0.33 -19.75 -14.74
CA ILE A 151 1.21 -20.20 -13.67
C ILE A 151 1.66 -18.98 -12.86
N PRO A 152 1.48 -18.95 -11.54
CA PRO A 152 1.92 -17.83 -10.71
C PRO A 152 3.45 -17.80 -10.62
N ILE A 153 4.06 -16.70 -11.07
CA ILE A 153 5.51 -16.45 -10.90
C ILE A 153 5.81 -15.59 -9.66
N SER A 154 4.82 -14.84 -9.21
CA SER A 154 4.85 -14.00 -8.02
C SER A 154 3.41 -13.81 -7.53
N MET A 155 3.24 -13.63 -6.23
CA MET A 155 1.94 -13.34 -5.64
C MET A 155 2.09 -12.27 -4.57
N SER A 156 1.06 -11.44 -4.45
CA SER A 156 0.85 -10.55 -3.33
C SER A 156 -0.45 -10.93 -2.63
N THR A 157 -0.51 -10.67 -1.33
CA THR A 157 -1.73 -10.76 -0.53
C THR A 157 -1.99 -9.43 0.12
N ASP A 158 -3.21 -9.19 0.57
CA ASP A 158 -3.48 -8.07 1.47
C ASP A 158 -2.97 -8.39 2.87
N LEU A 159 -2.48 -7.37 3.56
CA LEU A 159 -1.97 -7.38 4.93
C LEU A 159 -2.74 -6.33 5.73
N MET A 160 -3.15 -6.70 6.95
CA MET A 160 -3.54 -5.72 7.97
C MET A 160 -2.27 -5.19 8.65
N VAL A 161 -2.06 -3.88 8.58
CA VAL A 161 -0.95 -3.19 9.24
C VAL A 161 -1.52 -2.27 10.31
N ILE A 162 -0.95 -2.34 11.52
CA ILE A 162 -1.41 -1.57 12.69
C ILE A 162 -0.34 -0.58 13.12
N ASN A 163 -0.72 0.68 13.25
CA ASN A 163 0.11 1.72 13.81
C ASN A 163 0.06 1.67 15.34
N GLY A 164 0.96 0.87 15.92
CA GLY A 164 1.02 0.66 17.37
C GLY A 164 1.01 1.93 18.23
N PRO A 165 1.86 2.94 17.98
CA PRO A 165 1.82 4.21 18.72
C PRO A 165 0.47 4.94 18.65
N VAL A 166 -0.18 4.95 17.50
CA VAL A 166 -1.51 5.58 17.33
C VAL A 166 -2.57 4.80 18.07
N LEU A 167 -2.61 3.48 17.88
CA LEU A 167 -3.60 2.62 18.51
C LEU A 167 -3.43 2.61 20.04
N HIS A 168 -2.19 2.71 20.54
CA HIS A 168 -1.91 2.89 21.96
C HIS A 168 -2.59 4.15 22.50
N TYR A 169 -2.35 5.31 21.88
CA TYR A 169 -2.98 6.57 22.29
C TYR A 169 -4.50 6.48 22.30
N ILE A 170 -5.10 5.93 21.23
CA ILE A 170 -6.55 5.78 21.07
C ILE A 170 -7.14 4.94 22.22
N LEU A 171 -6.58 3.74 22.42
CA LEU A 171 -7.09 2.80 23.44
C LEU A 171 -6.81 3.30 24.85
N ASN A 172 -5.61 3.84 25.12
CA ASN A 172 -5.23 4.32 26.44
C ASN A 172 -6.06 5.54 26.86
N SER A 173 -6.43 6.42 25.94
CA SER A 173 -7.30 7.57 26.21
C SER A 173 -8.75 7.14 26.49
N ALA A 174 -9.22 6.07 25.85
CA ALA A 174 -10.58 5.57 26.03
C ALA A 174 -10.76 4.63 27.23
N ARG A 175 -9.67 4.09 27.80
CA ARG A 175 -9.72 3.01 28.79
C ARG A 175 -10.19 3.45 30.17
N LYS A 176 -10.93 2.57 30.84
CA LYS A 176 -11.35 2.67 32.26
C LYS A 176 -10.19 2.71 33.25
N GLU A 177 -10.24 3.64 34.21
CA GLU A 177 -9.31 3.70 35.35
C GLU A 177 -9.24 2.36 36.10
N GLY A 178 -8.03 1.93 36.45
CA GLY A 178 -7.82 0.79 37.33
C GLY A 178 -7.97 -0.60 36.69
N THR A 179 -8.15 -0.71 35.37
CA THR A 179 -8.11 -2.01 34.68
C THR A 179 -6.70 -2.62 34.81
N PRO A 180 -6.50 -3.73 35.53
CA PRO A 180 -5.18 -4.32 35.70
C PRO A 180 -4.69 -4.86 34.36
N THR A 181 -3.56 -4.36 33.87
CA THR A 181 -2.80 -5.10 32.86
C THR A 181 -2.23 -6.33 33.57
N SER A 182 -2.54 -7.54 33.10
CA SER A 182 -1.87 -8.76 33.57
C SER A 182 -0.40 -8.75 33.15
N THR A 183 0.38 -7.94 33.85
CA THR A 183 1.84 -7.97 33.90
C THR A 183 2.23 -7.27 35.20
N THR A 184 2.70 -8.06 36.15
CA THR A 184 3.35 -7.60 37.37
C THR A 184 4.57 -6.75 37.01
N VAL A 185 4.38 -5.45 36.86
CA VAL A 185 5.44 -4.46 36.99
C VAL A 185 4.89 -3.39 37.92
N GLN A 186 5.43 -3.33 39.14
CA GLN A 186 5.17 -2.27 40.10
C GLN A 186 5.56 -0.94 39.45
N ALA A 187 4.57 -0.20 38.95
CA ALA A 187 4.72 1.20 38.59
C ALA A 187 4.26 2.04 39.80
N THR A 188 5.22 2.65 40.47
CA THR A 188 4.97 3.65 41.50
C THR A 188 4.21 4.82 40.87
N VAL A 189 2.98 5.01 41.31
CA VAL A 189 2.08 6.10 40.89
C VAL A 189 2.66 7.42 41.38
N SER A 190 3.15 8.25 40.46
CA SER A 190 3.29 9.69 40.69
C SER A 190 2.17 10.42 39.97
N SER A 191 1.39 11.11 40.78
CA SER A 191 0.12 11.75 40.47
C SER A 191 0.25 13.15 39.85
N ARG A 192 -0.84 13.56 39.15
CA ARG A 192 -1.29 14.90 38.74
C ARG A 192 -0.76 15.35 37.36
N SER A 193 -1.57 15.62 36.34
CA SER A 193 -2.93 16.22 36.32
C SER A 193 -3.75 15.85 35.05
N ALA A 194 -5.01 15.40 35.26
CA ALA A 194 -6.29 15.56 34.49
C ALA A 194 -6.30 15.36 32.94
N GLU A 195 -7.24 14.70 32.25
CA GLU A 195 -8.71 14.62 32.37
C GLU A 195 -9.26 13.36 31.62
N LYS A 196 -10.40 12.82 32.11
CA LYS A 196 -11.28 11.76 31.54
C LYS A 196 -10.63 10.46 31.04
N LYS A 197 -10.62 9.43 31.91
CA LYS A 197 -10.39 8.04 31.51
C LYS A 197 -11.76 7.43 31.15
N GLY A 198 -11.95 7.08 29.88
CA GLY A 198 -13.24 6.59 29.38
C GLY A 198 -13.64 5.22 29.95
N THR A 199 -14.60 4.56 29.32
CA THR A 199 -15.19 3.29 29.80
C THR A 199 -14.74 2.05 29.02
N LEU A 200 -13.82 2.19 28.06
CA LEU A 200 -13.34 1.07 27.25
C LEU A 200 -12.60 0.05 28.12
N GLU A 201 -12.83 -1.22 27.84
CA GLU A 201 -12.13 -2.35 28.44
C GLU A 201 -11.23 -3.03 27.39
N ILE A 202 -10.05 -3.47 27.82
CA ILE A 202 -9.18 -4.33 27.02
C ILE A 202 -9.44 -5.77 27.49
N ALA A 203 -9.85 -6.65 26.58
CA ALA A 203 -10.07 -8.05 26.93
C ALA A 203 -8.79 -8.73 27.40
N ASN A 204 -8.93 -9.72 28.28
CA ASN A 204 -7.82 -10.41 28.95
C ASN A 204 -7.50 -11.79 28.34
N ASP A 205 -8.04 -12.12 27.16
CA ASP A 205 -7.65 -13.33 26.45
C ASP A 205 -6.19 -13.25 25.97
N SER A 206 -5.60 -14.41 25.66
CA SER A 206 -4.19 -14.54 25.28
C SER A 206 -3.81 -13.65 24.11
N GLU A 207 -4.60 -13.64 23.05
CA GLU A 207 -4.25 -12.94 21.81
C GLU A 207 -4.41 -11.43 21.97
N THR A 208 -5.47 -10.98 22.63
CA THR A 208 -5.64 -9.56 22.98
C THR A 208 -4.53 -9.06 23.90
N THR A 209 -4.13 -9.86 24.89
CA THR A 209 -3.04 -9.50 25.81
C THR A 209 -1.71 -9.34 25.06
N LYS A 210 -1.37 -10.29 24.17
CA LYS A 210 -0.16 -10.21 23.33
C LYS A 210 -0.19 -8.99 22.41
N LEU A 211 -1.32 -8.75 21.74
CA LEU A 211 -1.48 -7.61 20.85
C LEU A 211 -1.32 -6.29 21.62
N TRP A 212 -1.95 -6.17 22.79
CA TRP A 212 -1.83 -5.01 23.65
C TRP A 212 -0.38 -4.77 24.11
N GLN A 213 0.34 -5.82 24.53
CA GLN A 213 1.76 -5.72 24.89
C GLN A 213 2.62 -5.22 23.71
N ASN A 214 2.35 -5.68 22.49
CA ASN A 214 3.04 -5.21 21.29
C ASN A 214 2.72 -3.74 20.99
N ILE A 215 1.46 -3.33 21.11
CA ILE A 215 1.01 -1.93 20.99
C ILE A 215 1.73 -1.04 22.01
N GLN A 216 1.79 -1.45 23.28
CA GLN A 216 2.52 -0.72 24.32
C GLN A 216 4.02 -0.62 24.02
N THR A 217 4.65 -1.73 23.66
CA THR A 217 6.09 -1.78 23.37
C THR A 217 6.47 -0.88 22.19
N THR A 218 5.64 -0.84 21.15
CA THR A 218 5.86 0.04 19.99
C THR A 218 5.69 1.52 20.34
N ALA A 219 4.69 1.89 21.16
CA ALA A 219 4.52 3.25 21.68
C ALA A 219 5.69 3.70 22.58
N GLN A 220 6.20 2.80 23.41
CA GLN A 220 7.40 3.03 24.23
C GLN A 220 8.64 3.28 23.37
N ASN A 221 8.86 2.44 22.35
CA ASN A 221 9.99 2.62 21.44
C ASN A 221 9.88 3.92 20.63
N ASN A 222 8.66 4.36 20.31
CA ASN A 222 8.41 5.64 19.64
C ASN A 222 8.70 6.86 20.54
N SER A 223 8.59 6.71 21.86
CA SER A 223 8.89 7.78 22.83
C SER A 223 10.39 8.05 22.97
N ASN A 224 11.22 7.03 22.73
CA ASN A 224 12.67 7.13 22.86
C ASN A 224 13.27 7.73 21.58
N GLU A 225 13.52 9.04 21.59
CA GLU A 225 14.47 9.61 20.62
C GLU A 225 15.78 8.85 20.72
N THR A 226 16.30 8.39 19.58
CA THR A 226 17.56 7.68 19.47
C THR A 226 18.73 8.58 19.90
N THR A 227 19.00 8.69 21.20
CA THR A 227 20.37 8.87 21.71
C THR A 227 21.09 7.52 21.53
N LYS A 228 21.29 7.10 20.29
CA LYS A 228 22.27 6.06 19.97
C LYS A 228 23.47 6.74 19.35
N GLU A 229 24.33 7.23 20.23
CA GLU A 229 25.75 7.29 19.92
C GLU A 229 26.20 5.94 19.36
N GLN A 230 27.09 6.04 18.38
CA GLN A 230 27.67 4.96 17.60
C GLN A 230 28.17 3.81 18.50
N LYS A 231 27.43 2.70 18.59
CA LYS A 231 28.07 1.42 18.93
C LYS A 231 28.68 0.85 17.65
N GLN A 232 29.99 1.06 17.50
CA GLN A 232 30.83 0.26 16.62
C GLN A 232 30.54 -1.23 16.86
N VAL A 233 30.05 -1.91 15.83
CA VAL A 233 29.92 -3.36 15.84
C VAL A 233 31.32 -3.95 15.67
N LYS A 234 31.97 -4.32 16.78
CA LYS A 234 32.99 -5.36 16.74
C LYS A 234 32.28 -6.69 16.53
N ARG A 235 32.60 -7.36 15.42
CA ARG A 235 32.22 -8.75 15.15
C ARG A 235 32.78 -9.65 16.26
N SER A 236 31.93 -10.43 16.92
CA SER A 236 32.29 -11.78 17.34
C SER A 236 31.08 -12.71 17.27
N SER A 237 31.40 -13.97 17.06
CA SER A 237 30.57 -15.12 16.73
C SER A 237 29.74 -15.69 17.88
N SER A 238 28.59 -16.27 17.52
CA SER A 238 27.83 -17.34 18.20
C SER A 238 27.80 -17.39 19.74
N SER A 239 26.65 -17.10 20.32
CA SER A 239 25.91 -18.06 21.18
C SER A 239 24.64 -17.39 21.71
N SER A 240 23.63 -18.22 22.00
CA SER A 240 22.41 -17.86 22.71
C SER A 240 22.72 -17.03 23.95
N SER A 241 22.17 -15.83 24.04
CA SER A 241 22.11 -15.09 25.30
C SER A 241 20.77 -14.38 25.42
N THR A 242 19.95 -14.92 26.31
CA THR A 242 18.85 -14.23 26.99
C THR A 242 19.41 -12.92 27.52
N THR A 243 19.08 -11.81 26.87
CA THR A 243 19.47 -10.49 27.35
C THR A 243 18.44 -10.04 28.37
N SER A 244 18.76 -10.24 29.65
CA SER A 244 18.10 -9.58 30.77
C SER A 244 18.44 -8.09 30.74
N THR A 245 17.57 -7.27 30.16
CA THR A 245 17.62 -5.81 30.35
C THR A 245 16.95 -5.45 31.67
N THR A 246 17.76 -5.01 32.63
CA THR A 246 17.36 -4.24 33.82
C THR A 246 16.46 -3.07 33.42
N GLY A 247 15.31 -2.95 34.07
CA GLY A 247 14.21 -2.08 33.66
C GLY A 247 14.48 -0.58 33.87
N GLU A 248 14.65 0.14 32.78
CA GLU A 248 14.14 1.51 32.68
C GLU A 248 12.63 1.40 32.46
N THR A 249 11.83 2.01 33.33
CA THR A 249 10.39 2.20 33.12
C THR A 249 10.22 3.05 31.85
N LYS A 250 9.96 2.40 30.71
CA LYS A 250 9.73 3.08 29.43
C LYS A 250 8.36 3.74 29.43
N ASP A 251 8.37 5.06 29.54
CA ASP A 251 7.21 5.93 29.51
C ASP A 251 6.64 6.08 28.09
N THR A 252 5.32 6.05 27.91
CA THR A 252 4.62 6.31 26.63
C THR A 252 4.17 7.76 26.47
N THR A 253 4.25 8.55 27.54
CA THR A 253 3.67 9.91 27.61
C THR A 253 4.14 10.81 26.48
N LYS A 254 5.43 10.75 26.11
CA LYS A 254 5.97 11.56 25.00
C LYS A 254 5.36 11.15 23.65
N SER A 255 5.27 9.86 23.36
CA SER A 255 4.60 9.36 22.15
C SER A 255 3.13 9.77 22.16
N ASP A 256 2.41 9.47 23.24
CA ASP A 256 0.97 9.75 23.34
C ASP A 256 0.66 11.24 23.18
N ASN A 257 1.45 12.13 23.80
CA ASN A 257 1.30 13.58 23.62
C ASN A 257 1.53 14.01 22.17
N LYS A 258 2.49 13.41 21.46
CA LYS A 258 2.75 13.71 20.05
C LYS A 258 1.65 13.19 19.13
N ILE A 259 1.09 12.01 19.41
CA ILE A 259 -0.07 11.49 18.68
C ILE A 259 -1.29 12.39 18.94
N LYS A 260 -1.51 12.78 20.19
CA LYS A 260 -2.58 13.69 20.62
C LYS A 260 -2.57 15.04 19.91
N GLU A 261 -1.40 15.65 19.68
CA GLU A 261 -1.27 16.89 18.89
C GLU A 261 -1.92 16.74 17.50
N PHE A 262 -1.94 15.52 16.94
CA PHE A 262 -2.44 15.23 15.61
C PHE A 262 -3.88 14.68 15.61
N TRP A 263 -4.15 13.67 16.44
CA TRP A 263 -5.44 12.98 16.56
C TRP A 263 -6.47 13.74 17.40
N GLY A 264 -6.04 14.72 18.19
CA GLY A 264 -6.90 15.48 19.08
C GLY A 264 -7.32 14.70 20.32
N GLU A 265 -8.16 15.33 21.15
CA GLU A 265 -8.65 14.74 22.39
C GLU A 265 -9.67 13.63 22.15
N TYR A 266 -9.59 12.58 22.96
CA TYR A 266 -10.62 11.55 23.00
C TYR A 266 -11.94 12.12 23.55
N GLN A 267 -13.04 11.77 22.89
CA GLN A 267 -14.40 12.07 23.32
C GLN A 267 -15.17 10.78 23.61
N GLU A 268 -15.67 10.66 24.83
CA GLU A 268 -16.52 9.57 25.25
C GLU A 268 -17.97 9.81 24.79
N VAL A 269 -18.35 9.15 23.70
CA VAL A 269 -19.65 9.33 23.03
C VAL A 269 -20.32 7.99 22.75
N ASP A 270 -21.66 7.99 22.70
CA ASP A 270 -22.42 6.83 22.25
C ASP A 270 -22.14 6.56 20.77
N GLY A 271 -22.00 5.28 20.40
CA GLY A 271 -21.52 4.87 19.07
C GLY A 271 -20.02 5.13 18.85
N GLY A 272 -19.30 5.63 19.86
CA GLY A 272 -17.84 5.66 19.93
C GLY A 272 -17.27 4.48 20.71
N LEU A 273 -16.10 4.68 21.33
CA LEU A 273 -15.43 3.67 22.17
C LEU A 273 -15.99 3.54 23.60
N LYS A 274 -17.03 4.31 23.93
CA LYS A 274 -17.71 4.22 25.24
C LYS A 274 -18.26 2.81 25.47
N ASN A 275 -17.93 2.21 26.60
CA ASN A 275 -18.27 0.84 27.02
C ASN A 275 -17.86 -0.25 26.01
N PHE A 276 -16.92 0.05 25.10
CA PHE A 276 -16.45 -0.92 24.11
C PHE A 276 -15.46 -1.89 24.76
N THR A 277 -15.45 -3.15 24.31
CA THR A 277 -14.44 -4.13 24.70
C THR A 277 -13.52 -4.39 23.51
N PHE A 278 -12.27 -3.94 23.60
CA PHE A 278 -11.27 -4.22 22.57
C PHE A 278 -10.77 -5.67 22.66
N LYS A 279 -10.73 -6.35 21.51
CA LYS A 279 -10.21 -7.71 21.32
C LYS A 279 -9.33 -7.77 20.09
N ALA A 280 -8.36 -8.69 20.07
CA ALA A 280 -7.54 -8.93 18.88
C ALA A 280 -8.36 -9.43 17.68
N SER A 281 -9.41 -10.22 17.92
CA SER A 281 -10.29 -10.80 16.89
C SER A 281 -10.96 -9.77 15.98
N ILE A 282 -11.04 -8.50 16.43
CA ILE A 282 -11.56 -7.39 15.62
C ILE A 282 -10.86 -7.30 14.27
N PHE A 283 -9.56 -7.61 14.22
CA PHE A 283 -8.76 -7.54 12.99
C PHE A 283 -8.80 -8.82 12.14
N GLU A 284 -9.56 -9.84 12.56
CA GLU A 284 -9.71 -11.10 11.83
C GLU A 284 -10.94 -11.11 10.92
N ASN A 285 -11.84 -10.13 11.06
CA ASN A 285 -13.04 -10.02 10.25
C ASN A 285 -13.37 -8.56 9.89
N TRP A 286 -13.96 -8.37 8.71
CA TRP A 286 -14.24 -7.04 8.17
C TRP A 286 -15.31 -6.27 8.94
N ASN A 287 -16.37 -6.95 9.41
CA ASN A 287 -17.46 -6.29 10.13
C ASN A 287 -16.96 -5.65 11.43
N GLU A 288 -16.23 -6.39 12.27
CA GLU A 288 -15.68 -5.86 13.53
C GLU A 288 -14.60 -4.81 13.26
N THR A 289 -13.72 -5.01 12.25
CA THR A 289 -12.72 -4.00 11.87
C THR A 289 -13.39 -2.67 11.47
N LEU A 290 -14.45 -2.71 10.65
CA LEU A 290 -15.15 -1.52 10.18
C LEU A 290 -15.96 -0.85 11.31
N ASP A 291 -16.60 -1.63 12.18
CA ASP A 291 -17.28 -1.12 13.38
C ASP A 291 -16.29 -0.43 14.33
N PHE A 292 -15.15 -1.08 14.60
CA PHE A 292 -14.10 -0.51 15.45
C PHE A 292 -13.53 0.79 14.85
N ALA A 293 -13.24 0.81 13.54
CA ALA A 293 -12.78 2.01 12.86
C ALA A 293 -13.82 3.15 12.95
N THR A 294 -15.11 2.82 12.82
CA THR A 294 -16.22 3.78 12.91
C THR A 294 -16.33 4.36 14.32
N ARG A 295 -16.19 3.52 15.35
CA ARG A 295 -16.20 3.93 16.76
C ARG A 295 -15.03 4.85 17.10
N ILE A 296 -13.83 4.53 16.62
CA ILE A 296 -12.67 5.42 16.75
C ILE A 296 -13.00 6.77 16.11
N ALA A 297 -13.46 6.78 14.86
CA ALA A 297 -13.75 8.02 14.14
C ALA A 297 -14.79 8.90 14.88
N ASN A 298 -15.83 8.28 15.44
CA ASN A 298 -16.81 8.95 16.28
C ASN A 298 -16.23 9.52 17.58
N SER A 299 -15.24 8.85 18.17
CA SER A 299 -14.56 9.28 19.40
C SER A 299 -13.52 10.39 19.20
N PHE A 300 -13.18 10.76 17.96
CA PHE A 300 -12.27 11.87 17.64
C PHE A 300 -12.93 12.86 16.66
N PRO A 301 -14.05 13.50 17.04
CA PRO A 301 -14.88 14.22 16.09
C PRO A 301 -14.20 15.44 15.47
N GLU A 302 -13.33 16.13 16.22
CA GLU A 302 -12.66 17.35 15.74
C GLU A 302 -11.61 17.08 14.67
N LYS A 303 -10.91 15.94 14.75
CA LYS A 303 -9.78 15.59 13.87
C LYS A 303 -10.11 14.50 12.85
N VAL A 304 -11.25 13.83 12.98
CA VAL A 304 -11.70 12.78 12.05
C VAL A 304 -13.06 13.13 11.47
N LYS A 305 -14.11 13.05 12.30
CA LYS A 305 -15.51 13.05 11.84
C LYS A 305 -15.94 14.35 11.17
N ASN A 306 -15.59 15.49 11.75
CA ASN A 306 -16.12 16.79 11.34
C ASN A 306 -15.22 17.53 10.33
N ILE A 307 -14.11 16.91 9.90
CA ILE A 307 -13.24 17.52 8.89
C ILE A 307 -13.89 17.40 7.51
N THR A 308 -14.11 18.54 6.85
CA THR A 308 -14.73 18.62 5.52
C THR A 308 -13.73 18.75 4.38
N ASN A 309 -12.53 19.27 4.64
CA ASN A 309 -11.48 19.47 3.63
C ASN A 309 -10.14 18.96 4.15
N LYS A 310 -9.78 17.72 3.80
CA LYS A 310 -8.48 17.13 4.17
C LYS A 310 -7.41 17.51 3.14
N THR A 311 -6.25 17.91 3.65
CA THR A 311 -5.00 18.02 2.89
C THR A 311 -4.12 16.81 3.15
N GLY A 312 -3.05 16.65 2.36
CA GLY A 312 -2.08 15.56 2.59
C GLY A 312 -1.38 15.62 3.96
N LEU A 313 -1.44 16.76 4.67
CA LEU A 313 -0.86 16.95 6.00
C LEU A 313 -1.81 16.65 7.15
N ASP A 314 -3.10 16.48 6.88
CA ASP A 314 -4.12 16.23 7.91
C ASP A 314 -4.23 14.74 8.23
N LEU A 315 -5.01 14.40 9.26
CA LEU A 315 -5.40 13.01 9.46
C LEU A 315 -6.23 12.54 8.27
N GLN A 316 -5.83 11.41 7.67
CA GLN A 316 -6.50 10.90 6.48
C GLN A 316 -7.73 10.06 6.83
N GLY A 317 -7.72 9.40 7.98
CA GLY A 317 -8.81 8.55 8.46
C GLY A 317 -8.34 7.66 9.60
N VAL A 318 -9.17 6.67 9.94
CA VAL A 318 -8.81 5.60 10.87
C VAL A 318 -8.25 4.40 10.12
N LEU A 319 -9.01 3.93 9.12
CA LEU A 319 -8.67 2.79 8.28
C LEU A 319 -8.26 3.25 6.88
N GLY A 320 -7.06 2.89 6.45
CA GLY A 320 -6.63 3.01 5.05
C GLY A 320 -6.92 1.73 4.25
N VAL A 321 -7.37 1.87 3.00
CA VAL A 321 -7.43 0.77 2.03
C VAL A 321 -6.75 1.17 0.73
N ASP A 322 -5.83 0.33 0.25
CA ASP A 322 -5.09 0.62 -0.99
C ASP A 322 -5.90 0.33 -2.25
N SER A 323 -6.80 -0.66 -2.18
CA SER A 323 -7.75 -0.99 -3.24
C SER A 323 -9.14 -1.14 -2.62
N SER A 324 -10.00 -0.15 -2.86
CA SER A 324 -11.40 -0.19 -2.41
C SER A 324 -12.15 -1.38 -3.01
N SER A 325 -11.89 -1.74 -4.26
CA SER A 325 -12.48 -2.90 -4.90
C SER A 325 -12.05 -4.19 -4.22
N ASN A 326 -10.75 -4.37 -3.94
CA ASN A 326 -10.27 -5.59 -3.27
C ASN A 326 -10.82 -5.68 -1.84
N ALA A 327 -10.83 -4.58 -1.09
CA ALA A 327 -11.38 -4.54 0.26
C ALA A 327 -12.88 -4.92 0.26
N LEU A 328 -13.67 -4.32 -0.65
CA LEU A 328 -15.08 -4.65 -0.79
C LEU A 328 -15.28 -6.13 -1.19
N TYR A 329 -14.49 -6.62 -2.13
CA TYR A 329 -14.60 -8.00 -2.63
C TYR A 329 -14.21 -9.02 -1.56
N ALA A 330 -13.12 -8.78 -0.85
CA ALA A 330 -12.69 -9.62 0.26
C ALA A 330 -13.74 -9.62 1.39
N ALA A 331 -14.30 -8.46 1.72
CA ALA A 331 -15.33 -8.34 2.75
C ALA A 331 -16.62 -9.09 2.40
N VAL A 332 -17.12 -8.95 1.16
CA VAL A 332 -18.32 -9.67 0.71
C VAL A 332 -18.07 -11.17 0.61
N PHE A 333 -16.91 -11.58 0.10
CA PHE A 333 -16.56 -13.00 0.03
C PHE A 333 -16.45 -13.62 1.43
N ALA A 334 -15.89 -12.89 2.40
CA ALA A 334 -15.84 -13.32 3.79
C ALA A 334 -17.24 -13.41 4.42
N ALA A 335 -18.12 -12.42 4.18
CA ALA A 335 -19.53 -12.46 4.62
C ALA A 335 -20.28 -13.66 4.03
N GLY A 336 -19.97 -14.05 2.79
CA GLY A 336 -20.45 -15.27 2.14
C GLY A 336 -19.79 -16.57 2.61
N GLN A 337 -19.02 -16.55 3.70
CA GLN A 337 -18.29 -17.71 4.26
C GLN A 337 -17.29 -18.33 3.29
N ALA A 338 -16.65 -17.51 2.46
CA ALA A 338 -15.74 -17.94 1.40
C ALA A 338 -16.39 -18.92 0.39
N ASN A 339 -17.70 -18.85 0.24
CA ASN A 339 -18.43 -19.60 -0.77
C ASN A 339 -18.72 -18.71 -1.99
N TYR A 340 -18.26 -19.14 -3.17
CA TYR A 340 -18.48 -18.41 -4.43
C TYR A 340 -19.96 -18.33 -4.85
N ASP A 341 -20.80 -19.26 -4.41
CA ASP A 341 -22.25 -19.17 -4.64
C ASP A 341 -22.88 -18.00 -3.87
N ASN A 342 -22.23 -17.53 -2.80
CA ASN A 342 -22.64 -16.36 -2.02
C ASN A 342 -21.88 -15.08 -2.40
N PHE A 343 -21.09 -15.10 -3.49
CA PHE A 343 -20.33 -13.95 -3.99
C PHE A 343 -21.12 -13.16 -5.06
N PHE A 344 -20.59 -12.02 -5.52
CA PHE A 344 -21.27 -11.15 -6.50
C PHE A 344 -21.66 -11.86 -7.80
N PHE A 345 -20.84 -12.81 -8.21
CA PHE A 345 -21.02 -13.59 -9.41
C PHE A 345 -20.32 -14.94 -9.26
N ASN A 346 -20.80 -15.93 -10.00
CA ASN A 346 -20.08 -17.18 -10.25
C ASN A 346 -19.72 -17.27 -11.73
N ILE A 347 -18.88 -18.23 -12.12
CA ILE A 347 -18.61 -18.54 -13.52
C ILE A 347 -19.47 -19.75 -13.92
N ASP A 348 -20.43 -19.56 -14.83
CA ASP A 348 -21.20 -20.68 -15.37
C ASP A 348 -20.28 -21.51 -16.27
N LYS A 349 -19.85 -22.67 -15.78
CA LYS A 349 -18.94 -23.58 -16.49
C LYS A 349 -19.46 -24.06 -17.85
N ARG A 350 -20.79 -24.08 -18.06
CA ARG A 350 -21.36 -24.47 -19.35
C ARG A 350 -21.06 -23.44 -20.43
N THR A 351 -21.02 -22.16 -20.06
CA THR A 351 -20.87 -21.04 -21.00
C THR A 351 -19.50 -20.34 -20.90
N GLY A 352 -18.83 -20.46 -19.76
CA GLY A 352 -17.64 -19.71 -19.39
C GLY A 352 -17.91 -18.26 -18.97
N TYR A 353 -19.16 -17.80 -18.95
CA TYR A 353 -19.51 -16.42 -18.61
C TYR A 353 -19.85 -16.25 -17.14
N ALA A 354 -19.73 -15.01 -16.66
CA ALA A 354 -20.14 -14.65 -15.32
C ALA A 354 -21.67 -14.73 -15.20
N ASP A 355 -22.16 -15.43 -14.18
CA ASP A 355 -23.55 -15.49 -13.76
C ASP A 355 -23.76 -14.56 -12.56
N TYR A 356 -24.67 -13.60 -12.72
CA TYR A 356 -25.04 -12.61 -11.72
C TYR A 356 -26.45 -12.87 -11.13
N SER A 357 -27.06 -14.03 -11.40
CA SER A 357 -28.41 -14.37 -10.97
C SER A 357 -28.61 -14.20 -9.46
N ASN A 358 -27.70 -14.71 -8.63
CA ASN A 358 -27.75 -14.56 -7.16
C ASN A 358 -27.77 -13.10 -6.71
N PHE A 359 -27.12 -12.21 -7.46
CA PHE A 359 -27.14 -10.78 -7.19
C PHE A 359 -28.45 -10.13 -7.64
N LEU A 360 -28.91 -10.44 -8.85
CA LEU A 360 -30.13 -9.85 -9.44
C LEU A 360 -31.41 -10.30 -8.74
N ASN A 361 -31.44 -11.53 -8.24
CA ASN A 361 -32.56 -12.09 -7.50
C ASN A 361 -32.64 -11.59 -6.05
N LYS A 362 -31.64 -10.82 -5.61
CA LYS A 362 -31.50 -10.31 -4.23
C LYS A 362 -31.39 -11.41 -3.16
N ASP A 363 -30.69 -12.48 -3.49
CA ASP A 363 -30.43 -13.61 -2.58
C ASP A 363 -29.28 -13.30 -1.60
N SER A 364 -28.66 -14.34 -1.03
CA SER A 364 -27.57 -14.24 -0.04
C SER A 364 -26.44 -13.31 -0.48
N SER A 365 -26.03 -13.36 -1.76
CA SER A 365 -25.00 -12.49 -2.33
C SER A 365 -25.35 -11.00 -2.24
N TYR A 366 -26.61 -10.64 -2.49
CA TYR A 366 -27.07 -9.25 -2.38
C TYR A 366 -27.12 -8.80 -0.92
N GLN A 367 -27.64 -9.64 -0.02
CA GLN A 367 -27.71 -9.34 1.41
C GLN A 367 -26.31 -9.16 2.02
N ASN A 368 -25.35 -9.99 1.62
CA ASN A 368 -23.95 -9.87 2.03
C ASN A 368 -23.34 -8.54 1.54
N LEU A 369 -23.56 -8.16 0.28
CA LEU A 369 -23.13 -6.86 -0.23
C LEU A 369 -23.79 -5.71 0.53
N GLU A 370 -25.11 -5.75 0.71
CA GLU A 370 -25.84 -4.70 1.41
C GLU A 370 -25.31 -4.52 2.83
N SER A 371 -25.10 -5.61 3.57
CA SER A 371 -24.51 -5.56 4.91
C SER A 371 -23.12 -4.94 4.90
N VAL A 372 -22.20 -5.44 4.06
CA VAL A 372 -20.82 -4.95 3.97
C VAL A 372 -20.78 -3.49 3.52
N TYR A 373 -21.60 -3.12 2.52
CA TYR A 373 -21.73 -1.74 2.05
C TYR A 373 -22.20 -0.83 3.18
N ASN A 374 -23.19 -1.24 3.97
CA ASN A 374 -23.67 -0.46 5.10
C ASN A 374 -22.59 -0.25 6.17
N ASP A 375 -21.70 -1.20 6.38
CA ASP A 375 -20.57 -1.04 7.31
C ASP A 375 -19.52 -0.06 6.79
N PHE A 376 -19.13 -0.16 5.52
CA PHE A 376 -18.29 0.85 4.87
C PHE A 376 -18.95 2.22 4.87
N TYR A 377 -20.27 2.28 4.62
CA TYR A 377 -21.03 3.52 4.57
C TYR A 377 -21.02 4.25 5.92
N LYS A 378 -21.22 3.54 7.05
CA LYS A 378 -21.09 4.12 8.39
C LYS A 378 -19.70 4.71 8.62
N LEU A 379 -18.64 4.00 8.21
CA LEU A 379 -17.26 4.49 8.34
C LEU A 379 -16.99 5.72 7.48
N ILE A 380 -17.54 5.74 6.25
CA ILE A 380 -17.47 6.89 5.33
C ILE A 380 -18.19 8.09 5.94
N GLN A 381 -19.41 7.90 6.48
CA GLN A 381 -20.15 8.97 7.17
C GLN A 381 -19.39 9.51 8.39
N ALA A 382 -18.59 8.67 9.05
CA ALA A 382 -17.71 9.08 10.14
C ALA A 382 -16.37 9.70 9.68
N ASN A 383 -16.16 9.89 8.36
CA ASN A 383 -14.88 10.34 7.77
C ASN A 383 -13.66 9.48 8.18
N GLY A 384 -13.91 8.22 8.55
CA GLY A 384 -12.90 7.31 9.07
C GLY A 384 -12.24 6.42 8.00
N LEU A 385 -12.77 6.37 6.78
CA LEU A 385 -12.18 5.61 5.68
C LEU A 385 -11.26 6.51 4.84
N PHE A 386 -10.03 6.05 4.62
CA PHE A 386 -9.14 6.58 3.60
C PHE A 386 -9.00 5.57 2.46
N VAL A 387 -9.33 6.00 1.25
CA VAL A 387 -9.14 5.20 0.03
C VAL A 387 -8.02 5.82 -0.78
N ASN A 388 -7.00 5.04 -1.08
CA ASN A 388 -5.87 5.55 -1.83
C ASN A 388 -6.18 5.68 -3.33
N ARG A 389 -5.44 6.55 -4.01
CA ARG A 389 -5.46 6.64 -5.48
C ARG A 389 -4.59 5.54 -6.06
N GLY A 390 -5.02 4.95 -7.17
CA GLY A 390 -4.32 3.83 -7.82
C GLY A 390 -2.81 4.06 -7.95
N GLY A 391 -2.02 3.12 -7.41
CA GLY A 391 -0.56 3.16 -7.37
C GLY A 391 0.03 3.66 -6.05
N SER A 392 -0.70 4.40 -5.22
CA SER A 392 -0.23 4.87 -3.90
C SER A 392 -0.55 3.87 -2.79
N TYR A 393 0.26 3.89 -1.71
CA TYR A 393 0.15 3.00 -0.56
C TYR A 393 -0.26 3.75 0.71
N SER A 394 -1.13 3.16 1.52
CA SER A 394 -1.60 3.73 2.80
C SER A 394 -0.45 4.00 3.76
N SER A 395 0.66 3.25 3.61
CA SER A 395 1.94 3.47 4.28
C SER A 395 2.46 4.92 4.17
N ASN A 396 2.02 5.68 3.16
CA ASN A 396 2.43 7.06 2.96
C ASN A 396 1.92 8.02 4.00
N PHE A 397 0.83 7.64 4.66
CA PHE A 397 0.15 8.40 5.70
C PHE A 397 0.34 7.71 7.05
N GLU A 398 0.30 6.37 7.07
CA GLU A 398 0.41 5.59 8.31
C GLU A 398 1.77 5.79 9.01
N LYS A 399 2.90 5.82 8.28
CA LYS A 399 4.22 6.05 8.89
C LYS A 399 4.39 7.45 9.51
N PHE A 400 3.46 8.37 9.22
CA PHE A 400 3.40 9.71 9.83
C PHE A 400 2.23 9.84 10.80
N HIS A 401 1.69 8.70 11.28
CA HIS A 401 0.61 8.62 12.25
C HIS A 401 -0.72 9.24 11.78
N GLN A 402 -0.94 9.31 10.46
CA GLN A 402 -2.16 9.90 9.89
C GLN A 402 -3.28 8.86 9.65
N LEU A 403 -3.02 7.60 9.98
CA LEU A 403 -3.93 6.45 9.96
C LEU A 403 -3.63 5.58 11.19
N ALA A 404 -4.64 4.91 11.73
CA ALA A 404 -4.47 3.97 12.85
C ALA A 404 -4.08 2.57 12.36
N PHE A 405 -4.63 2.16 11.23
CA PHE A 405 -4.32 0.89 10.58
C PHE A 405 -4.71 0.92 9.11
N SER A 406 -4.22 -0.02 8.32
CA SER A 406 -4.58 -0.14 6.91
C SER A 406 -4.57 -1.58 6.41
N VAL A 407 -5.34 -1.81 5.34
CA VAL A 407 -5.29 -3.03 4.53
C VAL A 407 -4.60 -2.70 3.21
N SER A 408 -3.46 -3.34 2.98
CA SER A 408 -2.55 -3.03 1.86
C SER A 408 -1.88 -4.26 1.29
N SER A 409 -1.42 -4.15 0.04
CA SER A 409 -0.67 -5.21 -0.61
C SER A 409 0.66 -5.49 0.08
N SER A 410 0.99 -6.78 0.24
CA SER A 410 2.29 -7.24 0.73
C SER A 410 3.45 -6.81 -0.16
N GLY A 411 3.19 -6.49 -1.43
CA GLY A 411 4.18 -5.86 -2.33
C GLY A 411 4.64 -4.48 -1.83
N GLY A 412 3.82 -3.81 -1.03
CA GLY A 412 4.12 -2.51 -0.41
C GLY A 412 4.68 -2.58 1.01
N TYR A 413 4.84 -3.78 1.59
CA TYR A 413 5.16 -3.94 3.02
C TYR A 413 6.39 -3.13 3.48
N SER A 414 7.45 -3.09 2.68
CA SER A 414 8.68 -2.35 3.03
C SER A 414 8.48 -0.84 3.20
N TYR A 415 7.38 -0.27 2.67
CA TYR A 415 7.12 1.17 2.71
C TYR A 415 6.50 1.66 4.01
N TYR A 416 6.03 0.75 4.87
CA TYR A 416 5.49 1.06 6.20
C TYR A 416 6.56 1.49 7.21
N PHE A 417 7.81 1.14 6.95
CA PHE A 417 8.91 1.39 7.89
C PHE A 417 9.67 2.66 7.50
N ALA A 418 9.55 3.69 8.33
CA ALA A 418 10.39 4.87 8.28
C ALA A 418 11.67 4.62 9.09
N LYS A 419 12.84 4.79 8.46
CA LYS A 419 14.13 4.90 9.18
C LYS A 419 14.29 6.32 9.72
N ASP A 420 15.23 6.55 10.64
CA ASP A 420 15.51 7.86 11.25
C ASP A 420 15.72 9.00 10.22
N ASN A 421 16.21 8.66 9.03
CA ASN A 421 16.43 9.59 7.92
C ASN A 421 15.22 9.81 7.00
N ALA A 422 14.09 9.14 7.21
CA ALA A 422 12.86 9.36 6.46
C ALA A 422 12.18 10.65 6.95
N LYS A 423 12.24 11.72 6.13
CA LYS A 423 11.60 13.00 6.42
C LYS A 423 10.55 13.30 5.35
N ARG A 424 9.40 13.84 5.75
CA ARG A 424 8.38 14.36 4.83
C ARG A 424 8.62 15.84 4.61
N LEU A 425 8.85 16.23 3.36
CA LEU A 425 8.94 17.63 2.98
C LEU A 425 7.51 18.21 2.90
N LYS A 426 7.24 19.22 3.72
CA LYS A 426 5.98 19.96 3.74
C LYS A 426 6.10 21.22 2.88
N PHE A 427 5.14 21.41 1.99
CA PHE A 427 5.04 22.52 1.05
C PHE A 427 3.77 23.29 1.37
N SER A 428 3.86 24.34 2.19
CA SER A 428 2.66 25.07 2.65
C SER A 428 1.62 24.07 3.20
N ASN A 429 0.48 23.90 2.52
CA ASN A 429 -0.62 23.02 2.93
C ASN A 429 -0.59 21.63 2.30
N TYR A 430 0.46 21.24 1.57
CA TYR A 430 0.58 19.92 0.98
C TYR A 430 1.93 19.28 1.28
N ALA A 431 2.07 17.99 1.02
CA ALA A 431 3.36 17.32 1.05
C ALA A 431 3.47 16.38 -0.15
N ILE A 432 4.70 16.07 -0.54
CA ILE A 432 4.93 15.10 -1.62
C ILE A 432 4.52 13.71 -1.10
N GLU A 433 3.52 13.13 -1.75
CA GLU A 433 3.04 11.77 -1.49
C GLU A 433 3.78 10.76 -2.39
N TYR A 434 4.00 9.55 -1.87
CA TYR A 434 4.55 8.40 -2.60
C TYR A 434 3.39 7.72 -3.38
N PRO A 435 3.59 6.96 -4.49
CA PRO A 435 4.63 5.97 -4.79
C PRO A 435 5.80 6.47 -5.62
N SER A 436 5.72 7.70 -6.12
CA SER A 436 6.56 8.05 -7.25
C SER A 436 8.01 8.33 -6.87
N PHE A 437 8.34 8.80 -5.67
CA PHE A 437 9.72 9.21 -5.40
C PHE A 437 10.13 9.09 -3.92
N THR A 438 10.98 8.11 -3.59
CA THR A 438 12.06 8.43 -2.64
C THR A 438 13.02 9.29 -3.45
N GLN A 439 12.85 10.61 -3.40
CA GLN A 439 13.68 11.47 -4.22
C GLN A 439 15.05 11.62 -3.55
N THR A 440 16.09 11.14 -4.23
CA THR A 440 17.46 11.46 -3.81
C THR A 440 17.65 12.96 -3.96
N ILE A 441 17.92 13.62 -2.84
CA ILE A 441 18.39 15.00 -2.85
C ILE A 441 19.83 14.95 -3.34
N GLN A 442 20.06 15.55 -4.51
CA GLN A 442 21.38 15.68 -5.09
C GLN A 442 22.12 16.83 -4.41
N ALA A 443 23.41 16.65 -4.17
CA ALA A 443 24.27 17.75 -3.80
C ALA A 443 24.30 18.79 -4.95
N PRO A 444 24.46 20.08 -4.65
CA PRO A 444 24.63 21.10 -5.69
C PRO A 444 25.87 20.78 -6.55
N ASN A 445 25.74 20.83 -7.88
CA ASN A 445 26.87 20.65 -8.81
C ASN A 445 27.78 21.89 -8.76
N SER A 446 29.00 21.70 -8.23
CA SER A 446 30.22 22.52 -8.38
C SER A 446 30.20 24.05 -8.12
N SER A 447 31.17 24.44 -7.27
CA SER A 447 31.95 25.69 -7.15
C SER A 447 31.32 27.09 -7.14
N GLU A 448 30.05 27.31 -7.48
CA GLU A 448 29.45 28.64 -7.36
C GLU A 448 28.47 28.74 -6.18
N THR A 449 28.83 29.69 -5.32
CA THR A 449 28.33 29.98 -3.99
C THR A 449 26.92 30.53 -3.98
N GLU A 450 25.92 29.65 -3.98
CA GLU A 450 24.77 29.89 -3.09
C GLU A 450 25.09 29.20 -1.77
N SER A 451 25.71 29.93 -0.83
CA SER A 451 26.02 29.44 0.53
C SER A 451 24.78 28.86 1.22
N ASN A 452 23.60 29.32 0.80
CA ASN A 452 22.30 28.92 1.28
C ASN A 452 21.73 27.67 0.58
N LEU A 453 22.23 27.23 -0.58
CA LEU A 453 21.70 26.04 -1.27
C LEU A 453 22.24 24.75 -0.63
N LEU A 454 21.31 23.93 -0.12
CA LEU A 454 21.56 22.66 0.56
C LEU A 454 21.55 21.47 -0.40
N GLY A 455 20.77 21.54 -1.48
CA GLY A 455 20.63 20.48 -2.47
C GLY A 455 19.46 20.69 -3.41
N THR A 456 19.33 19.81 -4.38
CA THR A 456 18.29 19.89 -5.41
C THR A 456 17.68 18.53 -5.66
N PHE A 457 16.40 18.50 -6.01
CA PHE A 457 15.75 17.27 -6.42
C PHE A 457 14.70 17.53 -7.49
N LYS A 458 14.39 16.51 -8.30
CA LYS A 458 13.36 16.63 -9.34
C LYS A 458 11.98 16.28 -8.80
N LEU A 459 11.01 17.14 -9.06
CA LEU A 459 9.59 16.84 -8.87
C LEU A 459 8.91 17.00 -10.23
N SER A 460 8.50 15.87 -10.82
CA SER A 460 8.13 15.80 -12.24
C SER A 460 9.29 16.31 -13.12
N GLU A 461 9.05 17.23 -14.05
CA GLU A 461 10.07 17.83 -14.93
C GLU A 461 10.75 19.07 -14.33
N LYS A 462 10.44 19.44 -13.07
CA LYS A 462 10.96 20.65 -12.42
C LYS A 462 12.02 20.32 -11.37
N ASP A 463 13.09 21.12 -11.35
CA ASP A 463 14.07 21.11 -10.28
C ASP A 463 13.56 21.93 -9.08
N ILE A 464 13.58 21.31 -7.90
CA ILE A 464 13.22 21.91 -6.62
C ILE A 464 14.48 22.10 -5.81
N ASN A 465 14.79 23.36 -5.46
CA ASN A 465 15.97 23.72 -4.69
C ASN A 465 15.67 23.81 -3.19
N LEU A 466 16.56 23.27 -2.36
CA LEU A 466 16.44 23.30 -0.90
C LEU A 466 17.39 24.37 -0.35
N TYR A 467 16.86 25.40 0.29
CA TYR A 467 17.62 26.52 0.82
C TYR A 467 17.65 26.53 2.35
N LYS A 468 18.73 27.04 2.95
CA LYS A 468 18.78 27.54 4.33
C LYS A 468 18.74 29.07 4.36
N GLY A 469 18.21 29.65 5.43
CA GLY A 469 18.21 31.10 5.64
C GLY A 469 17.18 31.85 4.78
N SER A 470 17.36 31.89 3.46
CA SER A 470 16.46 32.61 2.54
C SER A 470 16.37 31.96 1.16
N ILE A 471 15.24 32.21 0.48
CA ILE A 471 15.03 31.81 -0.92
C ILE A 471 15.40 33.00 -1.83
N PRO A 472 16.17 32.81 -2.90
CA PRO A 472 16.50 33.87 -3.85
C PRO A 472 15.27 34.52 -4.52
N SER A 473 15.37 35.78 -4.91
CA SER A 473 14.25 36.57 -5.47
C SER A 473 13.64 36.02 -6.77
N GLY A 474 14.37 35.17 -7.50
CA GLY A 474 13.86 34.47 -8.69
C GLY A 474 13.21 33.12 -8.42
N LYS A 475 13.07 32.72 -7.15
CA LYS A 475 12.57 31.42 -6.71
C LYS A 475 11.34 31.59 -5.84
N GLN A 476 10.41 30.64 -5.92
CA GLN A 476 9.15 30.67 -5.19
C GLN A 476 9.04 29.47 -4.24
N GLN A 477 8.83 29.78 -2.95
CA GLN A 477 8.54 28.78 -1.92
C GLN A 477 7.37 27.90 -2.36
N GLY A 478 7.62 26.60 -2.39
CA GLY A 478 6.60 25.62 -2.72
C GLY A 478 6.30 25.48 -4.22
N VAL A 479 7.12 26.04 -5.11
CA VAL A 479 6.98 25.85 -6.57
C VAL A 479 8.26 25.30 -7.17
N ASP A 480 9.39 25.97 -6.94
CA ASP A 480 10.72 25.58 -7.42
C ASP A 480 11.82 25.76 -6.36
N ALA A 481 11.43 26.11 -5.13
CA ALA A 481 12.30 26.17 -3.97
C ALA A 481 11.57 25.80 -2.67
N ILE A 482 12.34 25.36 -1.68
CA ILE A 482 11.90 25.10 -0.30
C ILE A 482 12.91 25.69 0.66
N LEU A 483 12.46 26.57 1.56
CA LEU A 483 13.23 26.98 2.71
C LEU A 483 13.16 25.91 3.82
N ILE A 484 14.31 25.38 4.20
CA ILE A 484 14.47 24.42 5.29
C ILE A 484 14.77 25.18 6.58
N SER A 485 13.93 24.97 7.59
CA SER A 485 14.07 25.58 8.91
C SER A 485 14.53 24.60 10.00
N ASN A 486 14.50 23.28 9.73
CA ASN A 486 14.89 22.27 10.72
C ASN A 486 16.43 22.17 10.82
N PRO A 487 17.06 22.52 11.96
CA PRO A 487 18.52 22.58 12.09
C PRO A 487 19.20 21.23 11.88
N ASN A 488 18.58 20.14 12.34
CA ASN A 488 19.12 18.79 12.17
C ASN A 488 19.13 18.38 10.69
N LEU A 489 18.06 18.70 9.95
CA LEU A 489 18.00 18.45 8.51
C LEU A 489 19.01 19.30 7.74
N ILE A 490 19.16 20.58 8.10
CA ILE A 490 20.20 21.45 7.52
C ILE A 490 21.57 20.81 7.71
N ASN A 491 21.92 20.41 8.93
CA ASN A 491 23.20 19.77 9.24
C ASN A 491 23.42 18.47 8.45
N ILE A 492 22.40 17.60 8.36
CA ILE A 492 22.47 16.37 7.56
C ILE A 492 22.76 16.67 6.08
N LEU A 493 22.06 17.66 5.50
CA LEU A 493 22.24 18.04 4.09
C LEU A 493 23.60 18.70 3.85
N GLU A 494 24.08 19.53 4.77
CA GLU A 494 25.40 20.15 4.71
C GLU A 494 26.52 19.11 4.79
N GLN A 495 26.42 18.13 5.70
CA GLN A 495 27.36 17.02 5.78
C GLN A 495 27.37 16.17 4.50
N ALA A 496 26.19 15.92 3.92
CA ALA A 496 26.08 15.20 2.65
C ALA A 496 26.72 15.97 1.49
N LYS A 497 26.52 17.29 1.44
CA LYS A 497 27.16 18.21 0.48
C LYS A 497 28.69 18.14 0.59
N GLN A 498 29.24 18.23 1.81
CA GLN A 498 30.69 18.14 2.04
C GLN A 498 31.28 16.78 1.63
N LYS A 499 30.62 15.67 1.95
CA LYS A 499 31.07 14.31 1.56
C LYS A 499 31.15 14.13 0.04
N THR A 500 30.27 14.79 -0.71
CA THR A 500 30.24 14.71 -2.18
C THR A 500 31.39 15.51 -2.79
N LEU A 501 31.62 16.73 -2.30
CA LEU A 501 32.77 17.56 -2.71
C LEU A 501 34.11 16.86 -2.44
N HIS A 502 34.25 16.15 -1.31
CA HIS A 502 35.48 15.38 -1.01
C HIS A 502 35.69 14.14 -1.90
N LYS A 503 34.63 13.59 -2.52
CA LYS A 503 34.76 12.47 -3.48
C LYS A 503 35.24 12.95 -4.85
N GLU A 504 34.82 14.13 -5.30
CA GLU A 504 35.26 14.71 -6.57
C GLU A 504 36.74 15.13 -6.53
N VAL A 505 37.23 15.57 -5.37
CA VAL A 505 38.65 15.97 -5.19
C VAL A 505 39.60 14.76 -5.14
N ASN A 506 39.11 13.56 -4.82
CA ASN A 506 39.92 12.34 -4.67
C ASN A 506 39.79 11.34 -5.84
N GLN A 507 39.15 11.71 -6.95
CA GLN A 507 39.29 10.93 -8.19
C GLN A 507 40.62 11.28 -8.87
N PRO A 508 41.50 10.30 -9.15
CA PRO A 508 42.69 10.58 -9.95
C PRO A 508 42.22 10.98 -11.35
N LEU A 509 42.76 12.09 -11.85
CA LEU A 509 42.63 12.52 -13.24
C LEU A 509 43.15 11.40 -14.16
N THR A 510 42.26 10.53 -14.63
CA THR A 510 42.55 9.69 -15.79
C THR A 510 42.45 10.56 -17.03
N ARG A 511 43.62 10.90 -17.59
CA ARG A 511 43.78 11.36 -18.97
C ARG A 511 43.45 10.25 -19.95
#